data_AF-A0A9E3MSA6-F1
#
_entry.id   AF-A0A9E3MSA6-F1
#
_cell.length_a   1.000
_cell.length_b   1.000
_cell.length_c   1.000
_cell.angle_alpha   90.00
_cell.angle_beta   90.00
_cell.angle_gamma   90.00
#
_symmetry.space_group_name_H-M   'P 1'
#
loop_
_entity.id
_entity.type
_entity.pdbx_description
1 polymer ?
#
loop_
_entity_poly.entity_id
_entity_poly.type
_entity_poly.pdbx_seq_one_letter_code
_entity_poly.pdbx_strand_id
1 'polypeptide(L)'
;AGPALQPFLDLVERTGAWDRVCAGSFSEARVMRAQRLAGPRLATSYGTRGVLNLRLRSWGVPATLRRSAVAAQVPETQSGIQVVDHRFVRAAHARGLQVHVWTINEPDRMHRLLDLGVDGIMTDHIDTLRKVMEERGAWV
;
A
#
# COMPACT_ATOMS: atom_id res chain seq x y z
N ALA A 1 19.60 11.10 -7.21
CA ALA A 1 18.76 10.25 -6.34
C ALA A 1 19.00 10.69 -4.91
N GLY A 2 18.06 10.51 -3.97
CA GLY A 2 18.44 10.65 -2.57
C GLY A 2 19.58 9.66 -2.26
N PRO A 3 20.50 9.99 -1.34
CA PRO A 3 21.70 9.19 -1.08
C PRO A 3 21.40 7.72 -0.71
N ALA A 4 20.18 7.42 -0.26
CA ALA A 4 19.78 6.07 0.18
C ALA A 4 19.25 5.13 -0.93
N LEU A 5 18.88 5.61 -2.12
CA LEU A 5 18.23 4.73 -3.12
C LEU A 5 19.18 3.69 -3.70
N GLN A 6 20.39 4.08 -4.09
CA GLN A 6 21.34 3.13 -4.68
C GLN A 6 21.76 2.06 -3.64
N PRO A 7 22.17 2.41 -2.41
CA PRO A 7 22.48 1.43 -1.38
C PRO A 7 21.32 0.47 -1.07
N PHE A 8 20.07 0.95 -1.11
CA PHE A 8 18.90 0.10 -0.95
C PHE A 8 18.80 -0.94 -2.08
N LEU A 9 18.91 -0.52 -3.34
CA LEU A 9 18.83 -1.45 -4.48
C LEU A 9 19.98 -2.46 -4.47
N ASP A 10 21.20 -2.02 -4.13
CA ASP A 10 22.37 -2.89 -4.03
C ASP A 10 22.20 -3.93 -2.90
N LEU A 11 21.55 -3.56 -1.80
CA LEU A 11 21.20 -4.49 -0.71
C LEU A 11 20.16 -5.52 -1.17
N VAL A 12 19.11 -5.09 -1.87
CA VAL A 12 18.07 -6.00 -2.37
C VAL A 12 18.66 -7.00 -3.36
N GLU A 13 19.52 -6.55 -4.27
CA GLU A 13 20.23 -7.44 -5.22
C GLU A 13 21.12 -8.43 -4.47
N ARG A 14 21.99 -7.94 -3.58
CA ARG A 14 22.93 -8.79 -2.81
C ARG A 14 22.24 -9.85 -1.96
N THR A 15 21.04 -9.56 -1.46
CA THR A 15 20.27 -10.48 -0.60
C THR A 15 19.25 -11.31 -1.35
N GLY A 16 19.11 -11.12 -2.67
CA GLY A 16 18.09 -11.79 -3.48
C GLY A 16 16.67 -11.56 -2.97
N ALA A 17 16.39 -10.40 -2.37
CA ALA A 17 15.15 -10.15 -1.63
C ALA A 17 14.00 -9.60 -2.48
N TRP A 18 14.13 -9.62 -3.81
CA TRP A 18 13.19 -9.00 -4.76
C TRP A 18 11.72 -9.38 -4.49
N ASP A 19 11.45 -10.65 -4.23
CA ASP A 19 10.08 -11.16 -4.02
C ASP A 19 9.54 -10.95 -2.60
N ARG A 20 10.35 -10.43 -1.68
CA ARG A 20 10.01 -10.22 -0.26
C ARG A 20 9.97 -8.75 0.15
N VAL A 21 10.25 -7.83 -0.77
CA VAL A 21 10.27 -6.40 -0.48
C VAL A 21 9.35 -5.63 -1.42
N CYS A 22 8.59 -4.68 -0.85
CA CYS A 22 7.85 -3.68 -1.61
C CYS A 22 8.37 -2.29 -1.23
N ALA A 23 8.90 -1.55 -2.21
CA ALA A 23 9.43 -0.21 -1.97
C ALA A 23 8.31 0.85 -2.01
N GLY A 24 8.12 1.55 -0.89
CA GLY A 24 7.16 2.64 -0.75
C GLY A 24 7.81 4.00 -0.53
N SER A 25 7.10 5.07 -0.91
CA SER A 25 7.44 6.45 -0.57
C SER A 25 6.25 7.36 -0.81
N PHE A 26 6.05 8.37 0.03
CA PHE A 26 5.07 9.45 -0.24
C PHE A 26 5.35 10.20 -1.56
N SER A 27 6.58 10.16 -2.07
CA SER A 27 6.94 10.79 -3.34
C SER A 27 6.80 9.83 -4.52
N GLU A 28 5.82 10.08 -5.41
CA GLU A 28 5.63 9.32 -6.65
C GLU A 28 6.90 9.31 -7.52
N ALA A 29 7.62 10.44 -7.57
CA ALA A 29 8.86 10.54 -8.33
C ALA A 29 9.96 9.60 -7.79
N ARG A 30 10.02 9.36 -6.48
CA ARG A 30 11.01 8.47 -5.86
C ARG A 30 10.68 7.01 -6.15
N VAL A 31 9.43 6.56 -5.96
CA VAL A 31 9.03 5.18 -6.31
C VAL A 31 9.18 4.90 -7.81
N MET A 32 8.84 5.86 -8.67
CA MET A 32 9.08 5.73 -10.12
C MET A 32 10.56 5.65 -10.48
N ARG A 33 11.42 6.37 -9.76
CA ARG A 33 12.87 6.29 -9.98
C ARG A 33 13.42 4.93 -9.52
N ALA A 34 12.99 4.43 -8.36
CA ALA A 34 13.36 3.11 -7.87
C ALA A 34 12.96 2.02 -8.87
N GLN A 35 11.71 2.05 -9.35
CA GLN A 35 11.24 1.12 -10.38
C GLN A 35 12.05 1.22 -11.68
N ARG A 36 12.40 2.43 -12.13
CA ARG A 36 13.18 2.60 -13.37
C ARG A 36 14.60 2.04 -13.26
N LEU A 37 15.22 2.17 -12.09
CA LEU A 37 16.57 1.66 -11.85
C LEU A 37 16.59 0.13 -11.66
N ALA A 38 15.60 -0.41 -10.94
CA ALA A 38 15.53 -1.85 -10.65
C ALA A 38 14.79 -2.66 -11.74
N GLY A 39 14.02 -2.00 -12.61
CA GLY A 39 13.17 -2.66 -13.60
C GLY A 39 11.89 -3.27 -12.99
N PRO A 40 11.18 -4.13 -13.74
CA PRO A 40 9.87 -4.67 -13.34
C PRO A 40 9.93 -5.64 -12.14
N ARG A 41 11.10 -6.14 -11.77
CA ARG A 41 11.29 -7.06 -10.62
C ARG A 41 11.05 -6.41 -9.26
N LEU A 42 11.17 -5.08 -9.15
CA LEU A 42 10.94 -4.39 -7.90
C LEU A 42 9.45 -4.12 -7.71
N ALA A 43 8.84 -4.72 -6.70
CA ALA A 43 7.51 -4.33 -6.26
C ALA A 43 7.54 -2.91 -5.67
N THR A 44 6.60 -2.05 -6.08
CA THR A 44 6.45 -0.71 -5.50
C THR A 44 5.01 -0.40 -5.14
N SER A 45 4.81 0.40 -4.09
CA SER A 45 3.51 1.01 -3.82
C SER A 45 3.36 2.35 -4.55
N TYR A 46 2.14 2.88 -4.59
CA TYR A 46 1.92 4.27 -5.03
C TYR A 46 2.52 5.27 -4.04
N GLY A 47 2.99 6.40 -4.58
CA GLY A 47 3.16 7.61 -3.79
C GLY A 47 1.84 8.39 -3.70
N THR A 48 1.87 9.54 -3.02
CA THR A 48 0.65 10.32 -2.73
C THR A 48 -0.12 10.70 -4.00
N ARG A 49 0.58 11.02 -5.10
CA ARG A 49 -0.07 11.33 -6.38
C ARG A 49 -0.76 10.12 -7.01
N GLY A 50 -0.14 8.94 -6.96
CA GLY A 50 -0.76 7.70 -7.43
C GLY A 50 -2.01 7.34 -6.63
N VAL A 51 -1.97 7.49 -5.30
CA VAL A 51 -3.13 7.29 -4.41
C VAL A 51 -4.25 8.29 -4.73
N LEU A 52 -3.94 9.57 -4.90
CA LEU A 52 -4.93 10.58 -5.28
C LEU A 52 -5.59 10.24 -6.63
N ASN A 53 -4.80 9.88 -7.63
CA ASN A 53 -5.34 9.48 -8.94
C ASN A 53 -6.21 8.22 -8.83
N LEU A 54 -5.87 7.29 -7.93
CA LEU A 54 -6.67 6.09 -7.68
C LEU A 54 -8.01 6.47 -7.04
N ARG A 55 -7.98 7.43 -6.11
CA ARG A 55 -9.19 7.98 -5.50
C ARG A 55 -10.09 8.67 -6.52
N LEU A 56 -9.54 9.52 -7.39
CA LEU A 56 -10.29 10.15 -8.49
C LEU A 56 -10.95 9.10 -9.38
N ARG A 57 -10.23 8.04 -9.76
CA ARG A 57 -10.81 6.93 -10.54
C ARG A 57 -11.91 6.18 -9.80
N SER A 58 -11.84 6.06 -8.48
CA SER A 58 -12.91 5.44 -7.68
C SER A 58 -14.25 6.20 -7.77
N TRP A 59 -14.19 7.48 -8.15
CA TRP A 59 -15.35 8.33 -8.41
C TRP A 59 -15.72 8.42 -9.89
N GLY A 60 -15.03 7.68 -10.77
CA GLY A 60 -15.27 7.72 -12.21
C GLY A 60 -14.56 8.88 -12.93
N VAL A 61 -13.73 9.65 -12.22
CA VAL A 61 -12.95 10.73 -12.83
C VAL A 61 -11.72 10.13 -13.54
N PRO A 62 -11.51 10.41 -14.84
CA PRO A 62 -10.33 9.92 -15.57
C PRO A 62 -9.03 10.45 -14.92
N ALA A 63 -8.12 9.54 -14.56
CA ALA A 63 -6.81 9.90 -14.04
C ALA A 63 -5.76 8.86 -14.44
N THR A 64 -4.54 9.33 -14.71
CA THR A 64 -3.42 8.46 -15.11
C THR A 64 -2.90 7.68 -13.91
N LEU A 65 -2.83 6.35 -14.05
CA LEU A 65 -2.28 5.48 -13.02
C LEU A 65 -1.11 4.67 -13.55
N ARG A 66 -0.01 4.67 -12.79
CA ARG A 66 1.15 3.84 -13.06
C ARG A 66 0.78 2.36 -12.93
N ARG A 67 1.11 1.56 -13.95
CA ARG A 67 0.83 0.11 -14.01
C ARG A 67 1.81 -0.74 -13.21
N SER A 68 3.00 -0.22 -12.90
CA SER A 68 4.04 -0.96 -12.18
C SER A 68 3.84 -1.00 -10.66
N ALA A 69 2.86 -0.28 -10.13
CA ALA A 69 2.56 -0.36 -8.70
C ALA A 69 1.78 -1.64 -8.42
N VAL A 70 2.05 -2.27 -7.28
CA VAL A 70 1.36 -3.50 -6.83
C VAL A 70 0.50 -3.27 -5.58
N ALA A 71 0.68 -2.14 -4.90
CA ALA A 71 -0.05 -1.81 -3.69
C ALA A 71 -0.35 -0.31 -3.55
N ALA A 72 -1.41 0.01 -2.82
CA ALA A 72 -1.72 1.31 -2.27
C ALA A 72 -1.60 1.24 -0.75
N GLN A 73 -0.62 1.94 -0.19
CA GLN A 73 -0.36 2.00 1.25
C GLN A 73 -0.80 3.38 1.75
N VAL A 74 -1.90 3.45 2.47
CA VAL A 74 -2.63 4.72 2.72
C VAL A 74 -3.08 4.85 4.17
N PRO A 75 -3.28 6.07 4.67
CA PRO A 75 -3.99 6.23 5.92
C PRO A 75 -5.49 5.98 5.72
N GLU A 76 -6.21 5.64 6.78
CA GLU A 76 -7.68 5.55 6.72
C GLU A 76 -8.28 6.91 6.34
N THR A 77 -7.77 7.99 6.96
CA THR A 77 -8.15 9.38 6.69
C THR A 77 -6.92 10.27 6.51
N GLN A 78 -7.06 11.32 5.68
CA GLN A 78 -6.01 12.32 5.46
C GLN A 78 -6.64 13.71 5.57
N SER A 79 -6.18 14.52 6.51
CA SER A 79 -6.69 15.90 6.73
C SER A 79 -8.23 15.98 6.86
N GLY A 80 -8.83 15.00 7.56
CA GLY A 80 -10.28 14.91 7.74
C GLY A 80 -11.06 14.27 6.58
N ILE A 81 -10.38 13.88 5.50
CA ILE A 81 -11.00 13.25 4.33
C ILE A 81 -10.82 11.74 4.42
N GLN A 82 -11.90 10.98 4.25
CA GLN A 82 -11.85 9.53 4.16
C GLN A 82 -11.18 9.08 2.84
N VAL A 83 -10.04 8.40 2.98
CA VAL A 83 -9.26 7.88 1.86
C VAL A 83 -9.74 6.49 1.49
N VAL A 84 -9.94 5.62 2.50
CA VAL A 84 -10.35 4.23 2.30
C VAL A 84 -11.86 4.09 2.47
N ASP A 85 -12.52 3.64 1.41
CA ASP A 85 -13.91 3.19 1.41
C ASP A 85 -14.08 2.04 0.39
N HIS A 86 -15.28 1.46 0.31
CA HIS A 86 -15.56 0.38 -0.63
C HIS A 86 -15.26 0.77 -2.10
N ARG A 87 -15.45 2.04 -2.50
CA ARG A 87 -15.18 2.48 -3.88
C ARG A 87 -13.68 2.48 -4.14
N PHE A 88 -12.89 2.97 -3.18
CA PHE A 88 -11.43 2.99 -3.25
C PHE A 88 -10.87 1.57 -3.31
N VAL A 89 -11.29 0.69 -2.40
CA VAL A 89 -10.85 -0.71 -2.35
C VAL A 89 -11.20 -1.42 -3.67
N ARG A 90 -12.44 -1.32 -4.13
CA ARG A 90 -12.86 -1.91 -5.42
C ARG A 90 -12.05 -1.37 -6.60
N ALA A 91 -11.75 -0.07 -6.64
CA ALA A 91 -10.96 0.53 -7.70
C ALA A 91 -9.49 0.05 -7.68
N ALA A 92 -8.94 -0.22 -6.49
CA ALA A 92 -7.62 -0.81 -6.32
C ALA A 92 -7.60 -2.27 -6.80
N HIS A 93 -8.53 -3.09 -6.29
CA HIS A 93 -8.64 -4.52 -6.64
C HIS A 93 -8.93 -4.75 -8.13
N ALA A 94 -9.75 -3.91 -8.77
CA ALA A 94 -10.00 -3.97 -10.21
C ALA A 94 -8.73 -3.75 -11.07
N ARG A 95 -7.61 -3.37 -10.43
CA ARG A 95 -6.31 -3.16 -11.05
C ARG A 95 -5.25 -4.13 -10.52
N GLY A 96 -5.65 -5.12 -9.72
CA GLY A 96 -4.74 -6.07 -9.07
C GLY A 96 -3.85 -5.45 -8.00
N LEU A 97 -4.25 -4.30 -7.42
CA LEU A 97 -3.50 -3.65 -6.34
C LEU A 97 -3.98 -4.15 -5.00
N GLN A 98 -3.06 -4.46 -4.10
CA GLN A 98 -3.37 -4.60 -2.68
C GLN A 98 -3.59 -3.25 -2.01
N VAL A 99 -4.48 -3.19 -1.02
CA VAL A 99 -4.72 -2.02 -0.17
C VAL A 99 -4.23 -2.32 1.24
N HIS A 100 -3.20 -1.60 1.68
CA HIS A 100 -2.72 -1.67 3.05
C HIS A 100 -3.00 -0.36 3.77
N VAL A 101 -3.53 -0.44 4.98
CA VAL A 101 -3.92 0.74 5.77
C VAL A 101 -3.03 0.90 6.98
N TRP A 102 -2.61 2.14 7.25
CA TRP A 102 -1.75 2.47 8.38
C TRP A 102 -2.23 3.75 9.08
N THR A 103 -1.87 4.03 10.33
CA THR A 103 -1.55 3.04 11.36
C THR A 103 -2.84 2.82 12.16
N ILE A 104 -3.28 1.57 12.29
CA ILE A 104 -4.55 1.23 12.93
C ILE A 104 -4.26 0.43 14.19
N ASN A 105 -4.64 0.97 15.35
CA ASN A 105 -4.28 0.39 16.65
C ASN A 105 -5.50 -0.12 17.43
N GLU A 106 -6.71 0.29 17.02
CA GLU A 106 -7.97 -0.08 17.68
C GLU A 106 -8.62 -1.31 17.01
N PRO A 107 -9.01 -2.35 17.77
CA PRO A 107 -9.55 -3.60 17.21
C PRO A 107 -10.84 -3.38 16.42
N ASP A 108 -11.75 -2.52 16.89
CA ASP A 108 -12.98 -2.21 16.17
C ASP A 108 -12.70 -1.57 14.80
N ARG A 109 -11.64 -0.76 14.68
CA ARG A 109 -11.22 -0.18 13.40
C ARG A 109 -10.59 -1.24 12.51
N MET A 110 -9.79 -2.15 13.09
CA MET A 110 -9.23 -3.27 12.34
C MET A 110 -10.34 -4.11 11.72
N HIS A 111 -11.33 -4.54 12.52
CA HIS A 111 -12.48 -5.31 12.03
C HIS A 111 -13.21 -4.59 10.88
N ARG A 112 -13.55 -3.30 11.06
CA ARG A 112 -14.22 -2.52 10.01
C ARG A 112 -13.42 -2.42 8.71
N LEU A 113 -12.11 -2.19 8.80
CA LEU A 113 -11.26 -2.07 7.60
C LEU A 113 -11.10 -3.41 6.89
N LEU A 114 -11.00 -4.51 7.63
CA LEU A 114 -10.97 -5.85 7.06
C LEU A 114 -12.31 -6.21 6.39
N ASP A 115 -13.44 -5.80 6.98
CA ASP A 115 -14.77 -5.97 6.38
C ASP A 115 -14.94 -5.12 5.11
N LEU A 116 -14.30 -3.95 5.06
CA LEU A 116 -14.20 -3.14 3.85
C LEU A 116 -13.41 -3.83 2.72
N GLY A 117 -12.64 -4.88 3.04
CA GLY A 117 -11.86 -5.68 2.10
C GLY A 117 -10.42 -5.20 1.92
N VAL A 118 -9.83 -4.50 2.89
CA VAL A 118 -8.40 -4.16 2.82
C VAL A 118 -7.55 -5.42 2.98
N ASP A 119 -6.43 -5.47 2.25
CA ASP A 119 -5.56 -6.65 2.19
C ASP A 119 -4.53 -6.70 3.32
N GLY A 120 -4.32 -5.58 4.02
CA GLY A 120 -3.35 -5.51 5.11
C GLY A 120 -3.57 -4.34 6.05
N ILE A 121 -3.20 -4.55 7.31
CA ILE A 121 -3.19 -3.53 8.36
C ILE A 121 -1.76 -3.38 8.85
N MET A 122 -1.27 -2.15 8.88
CA MET A 122 -0.05 -1.79 9.59
C MET A 122 -0.45 -1.20 10.94
N THR A 123 0.12 -1.73 12.00
CA THR A 123 -0.24 -1.43 13.39
C THR A 123 1.00 -1.37 14.25
N ASP A 124 0.95 -0.56 15.32
CA ASP A 124 1.93 -0.61 16.40
C ASP A 124 1.58 -1.72 17.41
N HIS A 125 0.34 -2.24 17.37
CA HIS A 125 -0.20 -3.21 18.32
C HIS A 125 -0.41 -4.58 17.67
N ILE A 126 0.70 -5.27 17.36
CA ILE A 126 0.67 -6.55 16.63
C ILE A 126 -0.11 -7.64 17.39
N ASP A 127 -0.04 -7.69 18.72
CA ASP A 127 -0.81 -8.67 19.50
C ASP A 127 -2.32 -8.44 19.39
N THR A 128 -2.75 -7.18 19.29
CA THR A 128 -4.16 -6.83 19.05
C THR A 128 -4.60 -7.27 17.67
N LEU A 129 -3.81 -6.99 16.63
CA LEU A 129 -4.12 -7.42 15.27
C LEU A 129 -4.14 -8.95 15.17
N ARG A 130 -3.22 -9.66 15.82
CA ARG A 130 -3.23 -11.13 15.88
C ARG A 130 -4.55 -11.66 16.43
N LYS A 131 -5.00 -11.16 17.59
CA LYS A 131 -6.30 -11.56 18.19
C LYS A 131 -7.46 -11.33 17.23
N VAL A 132 -7.50 -10.16 16.59
CA VAL A 132 -8.51 -9.85 15.55
C VAL A 132 -8.46 -10.85 14.40
N MET A 133 -7.26 -11.24 13.93
CA MET A 133 -7.11 -12.25 12.87
C MET A 133 -7.54 -13.65 13.32
N GLU A 134 -7.22 -14.05 14.56
CA GLU A 134 -7.64 -15.32 15.17
C GLU A 134 -9.16 -15.40 15.32
N GLU A 135 -9.80 -14.35 15.85
CA GLU A 135 -11.27 -14.24 15.95
C GLU A 135 -11.96 -14.37 14.59
N ARG A 136 -11.32 -13.90 13.53
CA ARG A 136 -11.83 -13.98 12.15
C ARG A 136 -11.50 -15.31 11.47
N GLY A 137 -10.79 -16.21 12.12
CA GLY A 137 -10.31 -17.48 11.52
C GLY A 137 -9.32 -17.26 10.37
N ALA A 138 -8.67 -16.10 10.31
CA ALA A 138 -7.70 -15.72 9.27
C ALA A 138 -6.25 -15.89 9.74
N TRP A 139 -6.04 -16.44 10.94
CA TRP A 139 -4.74 -16.73 11.53
C TRP A 139 -4.59 -18.24 11.73
N VAL A 140 -3.52 -18.82 11.17
CA VAL A 140 -3.20 -20.25 11.23
C VAL A 140 -1.89 -20.44 12.00
#